data_AF-A0A833V3M4-F1
#
_entry.id   AF-A0A833V3M4-F1
#
_cell.length_a   1.000
_cell.length_b   1.000
_cell.length_c   1.000
_cell.angle_alpha   90.00
_cell.angle_beta   90.00
_cell.angle_gamma   90.00
#
_symmetry.space_group_name_H-M   'P 1'
#
loop_
_entity.id
_entity.type
_entity.pdbx_description
1 polymer ?
#
loop_
_entity_poly.entity_id
_entity_poly.type
_entity_poly.pdbx_seq_one_letter_code
_entity_poly.pdbx_strand_id
1 'polypeptide(L)'
;MDLTSVLNESLTYISSFALRCAVDLDISGRIQAYGRPMPLNELARSIPISPEKDMMLGRLMALLVQKEVFAQDEAGYVLTPFSKLILTERSNMGAFVRFITEPVLTELICTMSKWFKDGGAGSTVSMMANDGKKFWDLLRENSEFGNLFNEGLASHSKQVIGDLVKCYPHIFDGLHSLVDVGGGTGSAAKIIADAFPSLKCTVLDLPHVVAKALEDDSFNVVAGDMFEKIPPADAIFLKNVLHDWCDEDCVRILKRCKEAIEPRKDGSKVIVVDIIQDFENNNPKATETGFLFDILMMCCHGAKERNKQEWHDLILGADQTTGRRKSRRQSQIIIPVAETPVAVSIVADTFLMTAQRKQGVTNTKANQEHENQNRTGKTSTNKNKQKAHEWCISTLNTKRQRGASTSNGTGKVRPKKPVTPQSHRNTQHKAKEISKPANQ
;
A
#
# COMPACT_ATOMS: atom_id res chain seq x y z
N MET A 1 13.00 23.12 22.93
CA MET A 1 12.11 23.33 21.77
C MET A 1 12.16 24.82 21.47
N ASP A 2 12.69 25.22 20.31
CA ASP A 2 12.88 26.62 19.94
C ASP A 2 11.71 27.16 19.10
N LEU A 3 11.61 28.49 18.95
CA LEU A 3 10.55 29.15 18.15
C LEU A 3 10.52 28.61 16.71
N THR A 4 11.71 28.33 16.15
CA THR A 4 11.86 27.77 14.80
C THR A 4 11.19 26.41 14.67
N SER A 5 11.31 25.54 15.67
CA SER A 5 10.67 24.22 15.70
C SER A 5 9.14 24.35 15.66
N VAL A 6 8.58 25.26 16.47
CA VAL A 6 7.12 25.50 16.51
C VAL A 6 6.62 26.03 15.16
N LEU A 7 7.33 26.99 14.57
CA LEU A 7 6.96 27.56 13.26
C LEU A 7 7.05 26.51 12.16
N ASN A 8 8.11 25.71 12.13
CA ASN A 8 8.26 24.64 11.14
C ASN A 8 7.13 23.62 11.23
N GLU A 9 6.82 23.15 12.45
CA GLU A 9 5.76 22.18 12.67
C GLU A 9 4.38 22.74 12.25
N SER A 10 4.09 23.99 12.61
CA SER A 10 2.84 24.66 12.27
C SER A 10 2.65 24.89 10.77
N LEU A 11 3.74 24.89 10.00
CA LEU A 11 3.74 25.10 8.55
C LEU A 11 3.93 23.80 7.76
N THR A 12 4.02 22.64 8.42
CA THR A 12 4.21 21.34 7.75
C THR A 12 3.12 21.06 6.72
N TYR A 13 1.86 21.47 6.97
CA TYR A 13 0.76 21.29 6.02
C TYR A 13 1.03 21.92 4.64
N ILE A 14 1.76 23.05 4.59
CA ILE A 14 2.15 23.70 3.32
C ILE A 14 3.00 22.75 2.48
N SER A 15 3.83 21.92 3.12
CA SER A 15 4.66 20.93 2.42
C SER A 15 3.79 19.87 1.74
N SER A 16 2.73 19.40 2.41
CA SER A 16 1.78 18.44 1.85
C SER A 16 1.03 18.99 0.63
N PHE A 17 0.57 20.24 0.70
CA PHE A 17 -0.10 20.89 -0.42
C PHE A 17 0.86 21.33 -1.53
N ALA A 18 2.11 21.66 -1.21
CA ALA A 18 3.16 21.87 -2.22
C ALA A 18 3.43 20.58 -2.99
N LEU A 19 3.46 19.43 -2.31
CA LEU A 19 3.57 18.12 -2.95
C LEU A 19 2.36 17.81 -3.84
N ARG A 20 1.13 18.07 -3.36
CA ARG A 20 -0.09 17.97 -4.18
C ARG A 20 0.03 18.83 -5.45
N CYS A 21 0.45 20.08 -5.31
CA CYS A 21 0.63 20.98 -6.45
C CYS A 21 1.64 20.42 -7.48
N ALA A 22 2.74 19.81 -7.02
CA ALA A 22 3.70 19.18 -7.92
C ALA A 22 3.10 17.99 -8.69
N VAL A 23 2.20 17.23 -8.07
CA VAL A 23 1.44 16.13 -8.69
C VAL A 23 0.43 16.67 -9.70
N ASP A 24 -0.33 17.71 -9.34
CA ASP A 24 -1.36 18.29 -10.20
C ASP A 24 -0.78 19.00 -11.43
N LEU A 25 0.39 19.63 -11.28
CA LEU A 25 1.12 20.24 -12.40
C LEU A 25 1.97 19.24 -13.19
N ASP A 26 1.99 17.98 -12.80
CA ASP A 26 2.81 16.91 -13.40
C ASP A 26 4.30 17.26 -13.52
N ILE A 27 4.87 17.87 -12.47
CA ILE A 27 6.26 18.34 -12.48
C ILE A 27 7.22 17.16 -12.72
N SER A 28 6.98 16.02 -12.05
CA SER A 28 7.81 14.83 -12.23
C SER A 28 7.76 14.30 -13.67
N GLY A 29 6.58 14.21 -14.29
CA GLY A 29 6.42 13.73 -15.66
C GLY A 29 7.13 14.65 -16.66
N ARG A 30 7.06 15.97 -16.45
CA ARG A 30 7.73 16.96 -17.29
C ARG A 30 9.24 16.89 -17.23
N ILE A 31 9.81 16.78 -16.03
CA ILE A 31 11.26 16.59 -15.84
C ILE A 31 11.69 15.25 -16.46
N GLN A 32 10.89 14.18 -16.29
CA GLN A 32 11.17 12.89 -16.91
C GLN A 32 11.19 12.98 -18.45
N ALA A 33 10.17 13.60 -19.04
CA ALA A 33 10.05 13.76 -20.48
C ALA A 33 11.16 14.64 -21.08
N TYR A 34 11.66 15.62 -20.31
CA TYR A 34 12.80 16.44 -20.72
C TYR A 34 14.12 15.65 -20.77
N GLY A 35 14.25 14.57 -19.99
CA GLY A 35 15.32 13.56 -20.10
C GLY A 35 16.70 13.99 -19.58
N ARG A 36 16.84 15.20 -19.04
CA ARG A 36 18.05 15.79 -18.47
C ARG A 36 17.68 16.82 -17.39
N PRO A 37 18.63 17.41 -16.64
CA PRO A 37 18.31 18.48 -15.69
C PRO A 37 17.52 19.60 -16.39
N MET A 38 16.35 19.94 -15.84
CA MET A 38 15.38 20.84 -16.46
C MET A 38 15.49 22.24 -15.87
N PRO A 39 15.93 23.25 -16.64
CA PRO A 39 15.96 24.64 -16.18
C PRO A 39 14.56 25.16 -15.80
N LEU A 40 14.48 26.11 -14.86
CA LEU A 40 13.21 26.69 -14.41
C LEU A 40 12.38 27.28 -15.56
N ASN A 41 13.03 27.97 -16.51
CA ASN A 41 12.35 28.56 -17.65
C ASN A 41 11.78 27.50 -18.61
N GLU A 42 12.44 26.35 -18.76
CA GLU A 42 11.89 25.24 -19.55
C GLU A 42 10.75 24.56 -18.81
N LEU A 43 10.88 24.35 -17.49
CA LEU A 43 9.82 23.79 -16.66
C LEU A 43 8.57 24.67 -16.71
N ALA A 44 8.72 25.99 -16.53
CA ALA A 44 7.63 26.95 -16.59
C ALA A 44 6.90 26.91 -17.93
N ARG A 45 7.64 26.93 -19.06
CA ARG A 45 7.05 26.84 -20.42
C ARG A 45 6.31 25.53 -20.68
N SER A 46 6.72 24.45 -20.03
CA SER A 46 6.04 23.16 -20.20
C SER A 46 4.66 23.16 -19.54
N ILE A 47 4.48 23.91 -18.46
CA ILE A 47 3.23 23.97 -17.70
C ILE A 47 2.34 25.09 -18.30
N PRO A 48 1.02 24.88 -18.45
CA PRO A 48 0.10 25.92 -18.91
C PRO A 48 -0.16 26.99 -17.82
N ILE A 49 0.89 27.66 -17.36
CA ILE A 49 0.83 28.80 -16.42
C ILE A 49 1.12 30.11 -17.13
N SER A 50 0.62 31.21 -16.55
CA SER A 50 0.92 32.56 -17.00
C SER A 50 2.39 32.90 -16.73
N PRO A 51 3.12 33.57 -17.65
CA PRO A 51 4.54 33.90 -17.49
C PRO A 51 4.87 34.69 -16.21
N GLU A 52 3.91 35.45 -15.68
CA GLU A 52 4.06 36.21 -14.43
C GLU A 52 4.22 35.29 -13.20
N LYS A 53 3.94 33.99 -13.34
CA LYS A 53 4.03 32.99 -12.27
C LYS A 53 5.34 32.21 -12.27
N ASP A 54 6.24 32.43 -13.23
CA ASP A 54 7.53 31.72 -13.32
C ASP A 54 8.36 31.85 -12.03
N MET A 55 8.42 33.06 -11.47
CA MET A 55 9.11 33.31 -10.20
C MET A 55 8.43 32.58 -9.03
N MET A 56 7.11 32.43 -9.05
CA MET A 56 6.37 31.72 -8.00
C MET A 56 6.57 30.22 -8.10
N LEU A 57 6.64 29.67 -9.32
CA LEU A 57 7.02 28.28 -9.57
C LEU A 57 8.44 28.01 -9.04
N GLY A 58 9.38 28.92 -9.24
CA GLY A 58 10.73 28.82 -8.67
C GLY A 58 10.73 28.71 -7.14
N ARG A 59 9.86 29.48 -6.45
CA ARG A 59 9.70 29.41 -4.98
C ARG A 59 9.12 28.08 -4.51
N LEU A 60 8.11 27.56 -5.23
CA LEU A 60 7.55 26.24 -4.98
C LEU A 60 8.63 25.15 -5.13
N MET A 61 9.38 25.19 -6.24
CA MET A 61 10.46 24.24 -6.50
C MET A 61 11.57 24.32 -5.44
N ALA A 62 11.94 25.52 -4.97
CA ALA A 62 12.92 25.67 -3.90
C ALA A 62 12.48 24.96 -2.61
N LEU A 63 11.20 25.08 -2.22
CA LEU A 63 10.65 24.34 -1.08
C LEU A 63 10.70 22.82 -1.31
N LEU A 64 10.31 22.36 -2.49
CA LEU A 64 10.29 20.92 -2.81
C LEU A 64 11.70 20.31 -2.91
N VAL A 65 12.70 21.10 -3.33
CA VAL A 65 14.11 20.71 -3.28
C VAL A 65 14.60 20.63 -1.84
N GLN A 66 14.26 21.62 -1.01
CA GLN A 66 14.59 21.60 0.43
C GLN A 66 13.95 20.42 1.17
N LYS A 67 12.79 19.96 0.71
CA LYS A 67 12.10 18.77 1.22
C LYS A 67 12.55 17.46 0.55
N GLU A 68 13.60 17.51 -0.28
CA GLU A 68 14.20 16.37 -0.99
C GLU A 68 13.23 15.64 -1.96
N VAL A 69 12.10 16.27 -2.28
CA VAL A 69 11.15 15.76 -3.29
C VAL A 69 11.78 15.81 -4.67
N PHE A 70 12.45 16.92 -4.99
CA PHE A 70 13.30 17.07 -6.18
C PHE A 70 14.74 17.39 -5.75
N ALA A 71 15.68 17.31 -6.68
CA ALA A 71 17.02 17.85 -6.49
C ALA A 71 17.30 18.87 -7.59
N GLN A 72 18.33 19.69 -7.39
CA GLN A 72 18.76 20.70 -8.34
C GLN A 72 20.28 20.61 -8.50
N ASP A 73 20.74 20.51 -9.74
CA ASP A 73 22.15 20.66 -10.10
C ASP A 73 22.38 22.00 -10.83
N GLU A 74 23.61 22.25 -11.30
CA GLU A 74 23.96 23.49 -12.01
C GLU A 74 23.13 23.74 -13.27
N ALA A 75 22.62 22.67 -13.91
CA ALA A 75 21.88 22.74 -15.17
C ALA A 75 20.36 22.78 -14.96
N GLY A 76 19.83 22.35 -13.81
CA GLY A 76 18.41 22.49 -13.48
C GLY A 76 17.89 21.45 -12.50
N TYR A 77 16.57 21.25 -12.50
CA TYR A 77 15.89 20.31 -11.63
C TYR A 77 16.01 18.87 -12.14
N VAL A 78 16.25 17.93 -11.23
CA VAL A 78 16.35 16.49 -11.50
C VAL A 78 15.43 15.68 -10.57
N LEU A 79 15.03 14.49 -11.02
CA LEU A 79 14.23 13.56 -10.23
C LEU A 79 15.07 12.87 -9.15
N THR A 80 14.54 12.81 -7.93
CA THR A 80 15.02 11.99 -6.82
C THR A 80 14.29 10.65 -6.80
N PRO A 81 14.70 9.68 -5.96
CA PRO A 81 13.89 8.48 -5.71
C PRO A 81 12.45 8.81 -5.28
N PHE A 82 12.26 9.87 -4.49
CA PHE A 82 10.93 10.30 -4.04
C PHE A 82 10.08 10.83 -5.19
N SER A 83 10.57 11.78 -5.99
CA SER A 83 9.77 12.32 -7.12
C SER A 83 9.46 11.28 -8.19
N LYS A 84 10.25 10.20 -8.28
CA LYS A 84 9.93 9.05 -9.14
C LYS A 84 8.72 8.25 -8.63
N LEU A 85 8.50 8.20 -7.32
CA LEU A 85 7.32 7.53 -6.74
C LEU A 85 6.01 8.25 -7.03
N ILE A 86 6.05 9.53 -7.44
CA ILE A 86 4.88 10.35 -7.77
C ILE A 86 4.75 10.63 -9.28
N LEU A 87 5.41 9.87 -10.16
CA LEU A 87 5.31 10.00 -11.64
C LEU A 87 3.98 9.53 -12.25
N THR A 88 3.22 10.42 -12.89
CA THR A 88 1.86 10.19 -13.41
C THR A 88 1.68 8.99 -14.34
N GLU A 89 2.70 8.62 -15.13
CA GLU A 89 2.56 7.57 -16.16
C GLU A 89 2.67 6.12 -15.65
N ARG A 90 3.13 5.87 -14.41
CA ARG A 90 3.23 4.50 -13.86
C ARG A 90 2.94 4.44 -12.37
N SER A 91 1.74 3.94 -12.02
CA SER A 91 1.41 3.33 -10.72
C SER A 91 2.06 4.03 -9.52
N ASN A 92 1.84 5.33 -9.45
CA ASN A 92 2.54 6.26 -8.59
C ASN A 92 1.66 6.71 -7.43
N MET A 93 2.29 7.08 -6.33
CA MET A 93 1.63 7.63 -5.14
C MET A 93 0.97 9.00 -5.38
N GLY A 94 0.94 9.51 -6.62
CA GLY A 94 0.29 10.78 -6.95
C GLY A 94 -1.22 10.77 -6.70
N ALA A 95 -1.92 9.68 -7.06
CA ALA A 95 -3.34 9.54 -6.74
C ALA A 95 -3.59 9.50 -5.23
N PHE A 96 -2.72 8.80 -4.48
CA PHE A 96 -2.76 8.81 -3.01
C PHE A 96 -2.52 10.21 -2.44
N VAL A 97 -1.57 10.97 -2.97
CA VAL A 97 -1.31 12.37 -2.57
C VAL A 97 -2.54 13.25 -2.81
N ARG A 98 -3.21 13.12 -3.96
CA ARG A 98 -4.45 13.87 -4.23
C ARG A 98 -5.53 13.53 -3.22
N PHE A 99 -5.79 12.24 -3.02
CA PHE A 99 -6.77 11.77 -2.04
C PHE A 99 -6.50 12.30 -0.64
N ILE A 100 -5.28 12.11 -0.10
CA ILE A 100 -4.98 12.44 1.29
C ILE A 100 -4.97 13.95 1.58
N THR A 101 -4.93 14.77 0.52
CA THR A 101 -4.95 16.24 0.61
C THR A 101 -6.29 16.83 0.21
N GLU A 102 -7.34 16.02 0.07
CA GLU A 102 -8.68 16.52 -0.27
C GLU A 102 -9.21 17.47 0.81
N PRO A 103 -9.98 18.51 0.42
CA PRO A 103 -10.55 19.48 1.37
C PRO A 103 -11.35 18.82 2.49
N VAL A 104 -12.10 17.75 2.16
CA VAL A 104 -12.88 16.97 3.14
C VAL A 104 -12.00 16.47 4.28
N LEU A 105 -10.83 15.90 4.00
CA LEU A 105 -9.92 15.41 5.04
C LEU A 105 -9.29 16.54 5.86
N THR A 106 -9.01 17.67 5.21
CA THR A 106 -8.50 18.87 5.91
C THR A 106 -9.53 19.42 6.88
N GLU A 107 -10.81 19.44 6.48
CA GLU A 107 -11.92 19.85 7.34
C GLU A 107 -12.03 18.96 8.58
N LEU A 108 -11.90 17.63 8.44
CA LEU A 108 -11.88 16.71 9.58
C LEU A 108 -10.78 17.10 10.59
N ILE A 109 -9.56 17.33 10.11
CA ILE A 109 -8.42 17.73 10.94
C ILE A 109 -8.71 19.05 11.66
N CYS A 110 -9.31 20.03 10.98
CA CYS A 110 -9.72 21.30 11.60
C CYS A 110 -10.79 21.12 12.69
N THR A 111 -11.69 20.13 12.55
CA THR A 111 -12.76 19.86 13.51
C THR A 111 -12.30 19.12 14.77
N MET A 112 -11.11 18.49 14.78
CA MET A 112 -10.64 17.68 15.92
C MET A 112 -10.76 18.39 17.27
N SER A 113 -10.31 19.64 17.37
CA SER A 113 -10.33 20.38 18.64
C SER A 113 -11.73 20.64 19.18
N LYS A 114 -12.72 20.84 18.29
CA LYS A 114 -14.13 20.98 18.63
C LYS A 114 -14.71 19.63 19.05
N TRP A 115 -14.38 18.57 18.32
CA TRP A 115 -14.82 17.21 18.65
C TRP A 115 -14.33 16.74 20.02
N PHE A 116 -13.08 17.02 20.39
CA PHE A 116 -12.59 16.70 21.74
C PHE A 116 -13.34 17.42 22.87
N LYS A 117 -13.91 18.60 22.60
CA LYS A 117 -14.61 19.40 23.62
C LYS A 117 -16.10 19.08 23.68
N ASP A 118 -16.73 18.97 22.52
CA ASP A 118 -18.19 18.98 22.37
C ASP A 118 -18.74 17.63 21.85
N GLY A 119 -17.85 16.68 21.52
CA GLY A 119 -18.21 15.37 20.96
C GLY A 119 -18.96 14.51 21.97
N GLY A 120 -20.15 14.05 21.58
CA GLY A 120 -20.91 13.09 22.37
C GLY A 120 -20.31 11.69 22.31
N ALA A 121 -20.67 10.84 23.26
CA ALA A 121 -20.29 9.43 23.26
C ALA A 121 -20.69 8.74 21.95
N GLY A 122 -19.75 8.06 21.31
CA GLY A 122 -19.96 7.37 20.03
C GLY A 122 -19.99 8.27 18.79
N SER A 123 -19.77 9.58 18.93
CA SER A 123 -19.57 10.48 17.77
C SER A 123 -18.14 10.39 17.25
N THR A 124 -17.96 10.43 15.93
CA THR A 124 -16.64 10.57 15.29
C THR A 124 -16.39 12.01 14.84
N VAL A 125 -15.14 12.35 14.52
CA VAL A 125 -14.81 13.66 13.95
C VAL A 125 -15.53 13.87 12.62
N SER A 126 -15.58 12.84 11.75
CA SER A 126 -16.38 12.85 10.52
C SER A 126 -17.84 13.23 10.76
N MET A 127 -18.49 12.61 11.75
CA MET A 127 -19.89 12.91 12.08
C MET A 127 -20.07 14.35 12.56
N MET A 128 -19.15 14.87 13.36
CA MET A 128 -19.24 16.27 13.82
C MET A 128 -19.00 17.28 12.68
N ALA A 129 -18.07 16.98 11.77
CA ALA A 129 -17.74 17.87 10.66
C ALA A 129 -18.82 17.87 9.56
N ASN A 130 -19.58 16.77 9.41
CA ASN A 130 -20.45 16.55 8.25
C ASN A 130 -21.90 16.21 8.64
N ASP A 131 -22.49 16.98 9.55
CA ASP A 131 -23.92 16.88 9.92
C ASP A 131 -24.39 15.46 10.29
N GLY A 132 -23.56 14.74 11.04
CA GLY A 132 -23.84 13.39 11.54
C GLY A 132 -23.45 12.25 10.59
N LYS A 133 -22.93 12.54 9.40
CA LYS A 133 -22.54 11.52 8.41
C LYS A 133 -21.21 10.85 8.75
N LYS A 134 -21.15 9.54 8.57
CA LYS A 134 -19.90 8.78 8.68
C LYS A 134 -19.08 8.93 7.40
N PHE A 135 -17.78 8.66 7.49
CA PHE A 135 -16.88 8.81 6.35
C PHE A 135 -17.29 7.97 5.13
N TRP A 136 -17.74 6.73 5.36
CA TRP A 136 -18.27 5.86 4.30
C TRP A 136 -19.53 6.41 3.61
N ASP A 137 -20.35 7.18 4.32
CA ASP A 137 -21.53 7.85 3.73
C ASP A 137 -21.08 8.98 2.79
N LEU A 138 -20.03 9.73 3.18
CA LEU A 138 -19.46 10.79 2.35
C LEU A 138 -18.90 10.24 1.03
N LEU A 139 -18.18 9.12 1.08
CA LEU A 139 -17.65 8.44 -0.11
C LEU A 139 -18.76 7.92 -1.04
N ARG A 140 -19.88 7.48 -0.47
CA ARG A 140 -21.03 6.99 -1.23
C ARG A 140 -21.80 8.13 -1.91
N GLU A 141 -22.03 9.22 -1.19
CA GLU A 141 -22.83 10.35 -1.67
C GLU A 141 -22.06 11.27 -2.62
N ASN A 142 -20.75 11.45 -2.40
CA ASN A 142 -19.89 12.24 -3.26
C ASN A 142 -19.06 11.33 -4.19
N SER A 143 -19.57 11.13 -5.42
CA SER A 143 -18.93 10.26 -6.40
C SER A 143 -17.50 10.69 -6.79
N GLU A 144 -17.20 11.99 -6.80
CA GLU A 144 -15.86 12.52 -7.11
C GLU A 144 -14.87 12.16 -6.00
N PHE A 145 -15.24 12.44 -4.75
CA PHE A 145 -14.43 12.08 -3.59
C PHE A 145 -14.26 10.55 -3.46
N GLY A 146 -15.33 9.79 -3.68
CA GLY A 146 -15.28 8.33 -3.69
C GLY A 146 -14.37 7.77 -4.79
N ASN A 147 -14.31 8.40 -5.97
CA ASN A 147 -13.39 8.00 -7.03
C ASN A 147 -11.94 8.31 -6.65
N LEU A 148 -11.65 9.49 -6.10
CA LEU A 148 -10.31 9.85 -5.61
C LEU A 148 -9.83 8.90 -4.52
N PHE A 149 -10.71 8.53 -3.59
CA PHE A 149 -10.44 7.52 -2.57
C PHE A 149 -10.04 6.18 -3.20
N ASN A 150 -10.85 5.66 -4.13
CA ASN A 150 -10.59 4.38 -4.79
C ASN A 150 -9.27 4.41 -5.60
N GLU A 151 -9.02 5.48 -6.36
CA GLU A 151 -7.77 5.64 -7.12
C GLU A 151 -6.56 5.77 -6.19
N GLY A 152 -6.70 6.52 -5.09
CA GLY A 152 -5.68 6.68 -4.06
C GLY A 152 -5.30 5.33 -3.44
N LEU A 153 -6.27 4.56 -2.97
CA LEU A 153 -6.04 3.23 -2.40
C LEU A 153 -5.52 2.23 -3.44
N ALA A 154 -5.99 2.28 -4.69
CA ALA A 154 -5.45 1.47 -5.78
C ALA A 154 -3.96 1.77 -6.01
N SER A 155 -3.56 3.04 -6.03
CA SER A 155 -2.16 3.43 -6.20
C SER A 155 -1.28 2.99 -5.03
N HIS A 156 -1.78 3.07 -3.80
CA HIS A 156 -1.11 2.58 -2.60
C HIS A 156 -0.94 1.05 -2.65
N SER A 157 -2.00 0.32 -3.01
CA SER A 157 -1.98 -1.14 -3.18
C SER A 157 -0.94 -1.60 -4.19
N LYS A 158 -0.74 -0.87 -5.29
CA LYS A 158 0.28 -1.22 -6.30
C LYS A 158 1.70 -1.25 -5.75
N GLN A 159 2.02 -0.34 -4.82
CA GLN A 159 3.33 -0.33 -4.16
C GLN A 159 3.42 -1.46 -3.14
N VAL A 160 2.48 -1.48 -2.19
CA VAL A 160 2.51 -2.40 -1.04
C VAL A 160 2.39 -3.86 -1.47
N ILE A 161 1.41 -4.17 -2.31
CA ILE A 161 1.19 -5.55 -2.79
C ILE A 161 2.28 -5.96 -3.76
N GLY A 162 2.76 -5.03 -4.59
CA GLY A 162 3.89 -5.26 -5.49
C GLY A 162 5.16 -5.69 -4.74
N ASP A 163 5.40 -5.13 -3.55
CA ASP A 163 6.53 -5.52 -2.69
C ASP A 163 6.22 -6.80 -1.91
N LEU A 164 5.00 -6.98 -1.40
CA LEU A 164 4.55 -8.20 -0.74
C LEU A 164 4.79 -9.44 -1.60
N VAL A 165 4.31 -9.44 -2.86
CA VAL A 165 4.43 -10.62 -3.75
C VAL A 165 5.88 -10.90 -4.17
N LYS A 166 6.73 -9.86 -4.20
CA LYS A 166 8.16 -10.02 -4.54
C LYS A 166 8.99 -10.50 -3.35
N CYS A 167 8.76 -9.94 -2.17
CA CYS A 167 9.58 -10.17 -0.98
C CYS A 167 9.09 -11.37 -0.16
N TYR A 168 7.79 -11.66 -0.19
CA TYR A 168 7.16 -12.72 0.60
C TYR A 168 6.23 -13.62 -0.24
N PRO A 169 6.70 -14.16 -1.39
CA PRO A 169 5.86 -14.99 -2.24
C PRO A 169 5.33 -16.25 -1.53
N HIS A 170 6.10 -16.77 -0.57
CA HIS A 170 5.78 -17.98 0.19
C HIS A 170 4.48 -17.88 1.01
N ILE A 171 3.98 -16.67 1.29
CA ILE A 171 2.70 -16.47 1.96
C ILE A 171 1.55 -17.10 1.15
N PHE A 172 1.70 -17.12 -0.18
CA PHE A 172 0.71 -17.63 -1.12
C PHE A 172 0.93 -19.11 -1.51
N ASP A 173 1.98 -19.75 -1.00
CA ASP A 173 2.29 -21.15 -1.34
C ASP A 173 1.16 -22.09 -0.90
N GLY A 174 0.78 -23.00 -1.81
CA GLY A 174 -0.24 -24.02 -1.58
C GLY A 174 -1.69 -23.52 -1.60
N LEU A 175 -1.92 -22.22 -1.84
CA LEU A 175 -3.26 -21.66 -1.97
C LEU A 175 -3.81 -21.90 -3.39
N HIS A 176 -5.08 -22.30 -3.49
CA HIS A 176 -5.82 -22.41 -4.75
C HIS A 176 -6.91 -21.34 -4.90
N SER A 177 -7.44 -20.81 -3.80
CA SER A 177 -8.40 -19.71 -3.80
C SER A 177 -8.10 -18.67 -2.72
N LEU A 178 -8.29 -17.40 -3.06
CA LEU A 178 -8.14 -16.26 -2.16
C LEU A 178 -9.30 -15.29 -2.34
N VAL A 179 -9.88 -14.83 -1.22
CA VAL A 179 -10.87 -13.75 -1.21
C VAL A 179 -10.25 -12.49 -0.62
N ASP A 180 -10.17 -11.42 -1.42
CA ASP A 180 -9.78 -10.06 -1.05
C ASP A 180 -11.02 -9.32 -0.53
N VAL A 181 -11.16 -9.24 0.79
CA VAL A 181 -12.32 -8.67 1.49
C VAL A 181 -12.09 -7.18 1.68
N GLY A 182 -13.05 -6.35 1.29
CA GLY A 182 -12.82 -4.91 1.18
C GLY A 182 -11.82 -4.58 0.06
N GLY A 183 -11.75 -5.43 -0.98
CA GLY A 183 -10.73 -5.34 -2.03
C GLY A 183 -10.93 -4.16 -3.00
N GLY A 184 -11.98 -3.35 -2.80
CA GLY A 184 -12.27 -2.17 -3.59
C GLY A 184 -12.49 -2.50 -5.06
N THR A 185 -11.72 -1.84 -5.93
CA THR A 185 -11.78 -2.04 -7.38
C THR A 185 -10.96 -3.23 -7.88
N GLY A 186 -10.37 -4.03 -6.98
CA GLY A 186 -9.62 -5.26 -7.31
C GLY A 186 -8.13 -5.05 -7.62
N SER A 187 -7.56 -3.90 -7.26
CA SER A 187 -6.15 -3.61 -7.54
C SER A 187 -5.18 -4.59 -6.85
N ALA A 188 -5.44 -4.98 -5.61
CA ALA A 188 -4.61 -5.95 -4.89
C ALA A 188 -4.78 -7.36 -5.46
N ALA A 189 -6.02 -7.82 -5.61
CA ALA A 189 -6.37 -9.08 -6.26
C ALA A 189 -5.71 -9.25 -7.64
N LYS A 190 -5.72 -8.22 -8.49
CA LYS A 190 -5.05 -8.26 -9.80
C LYS A 190 -3.56 -8.55 -9.68
N ILE A 191 -2.84 -7.82 -8.82
CA ILE A 191 -1.38 -7.98 -8.66
C ILE A 191 -1.05 -9.38 -8.14
N ILE A 192 -1.86 -9.90 -7.22
CA ILE A 192 -1.72 -11.24 -6.67
C ILE A 192 -1.99 -12.28 -7.76
N ALA A 193 -3.08 -12.15 -8.52
CA ALA A 193 -3.43 -13.08 -9.60
C ALA A 193 -2.37 -13.09 -10.73
N ASP A 194 -1.85 -11.91 -11.11
CA ASP A 194 -0.78 -11.79 -12.10
C ASP A 194 0.53 -12.45 -11.62
N ALA A 195 0.84 -12.38 -10.32
CA ALA A 195 2.02 -13.01 -9.73
C ALA A 195 1.87 -14.53 -9.51
N PHE A 196 0.64 -15.00 -9.26
CA PHE A 196 0.32 -16.40 -8.99
C PHE A 196 -0.84 -16.87 -9.88
N PRO A 197 -0.59 -17.16 -11.18
CA PRO A 197 -1.67 -17.44 -12.15
C PRO A 197 -2.55 -18.66 -11.85
N SER A 198 -2.10 -19.56 -10.97
CA SER A 198 -2.88 -20.71 -10.50
C SER A 198 -3.82 -20.39 -9.33
N LEU A 199 -3.66 -19.23 -8.69
CA LEU A 199 -4.46 -18.79 -7.55
C LEU A 199 -5.72 -18.08 -8.05
N LYS A 200 -6.90 -18.63 -7.71
CA LYS A 200 -8.17 -17.98 -8.04
C LYS A 200 -8.46 -16.87 -7.05
N CYS A 201 -8.34 -15.63 -7.50
CA CYS A 201 -8.67 -14.46 -6.69
C CYS A 201 -10.14 -14.07 -6.85
N THR A 202 -10.77 -13.65 -5.75
CA THR A 202 -12.13 -13.08 -5.71
C THR A 202 -12.11 -11.81 -4.88
N VAL A 203 -12.65 -10.72 -5.40
CA VAL A 203 -12.84 -9.46 -4.67
C VAL A 203 -14.23 -9.44 -4.07
N LEU A 204 -14.33 -9.21 -2.76
CA LEU A 204 -15.59 -8.94 -2.06
C LEU A 204 -15.61 -7.48 -1.63
N ASP A 205 -16.61 -6.72 -2.08
CA ASP A 205 -16.86 -5.37 -1.60
C ASP A 205 -18.36 -5.01 -1.73
N LEU A 206 -18.74 -3.83 -1.24
CA LEU A 206 -20.12 -3.35 -1.30
C LEU A 206 -20.58 -3.18 -2.76
N PRO A 207 -21.88 -3.36 -3.04
CA PRO A 207 -22.41 -3.32 -4.41
C PRO A 207 -22.01 -2.09 -5.23
N HIS A 208 -22.00 -0.90 -4.60
CA HIS A 208 -21.66 0.35 -5.27
C HIS A 208 -20.15 0.52 -5.54
N VAL A 209 -19.29 -0.20 -4.82
CA VAL A 209 -17.83 -0.19 -5.00
C VAL A 209 -17.47 -1.15 -6.13
N VAL A 210 -17.98 -2.39 -6.08
CA VAL A 210 -17.69 -3.39 -7.12
C VAL A 210 -18.28 -3.05 -8.49
N ALA A 211 -19.32 -2.21 -8.54
CA ALA A 211 -19.83 -1.65 -9.81
C ALA A 211 -18.78 -0.80 -10.56
N LYS A 212 -17.71 -0.38 -9.87
CA LYS A 212 -16.56 0.36 -10.41
C LYS A 212 -15.29 -0.50 -10.47
N ALA A 213 -15.40 -1.81 -10.26
CA ALA A 213 -14.25 -2.71 -10.30
C ALA A 213 -13.64 -2.75 -11.71
N LEU A 214 -12.35 -3.11 -11.77
CA LEU A 214 -11.68 -3.31 -13.05
C LEU A 214 -12.36 -4.46 -13.80
N GLU A 215 -12.66 -4.25 -15.08
CA GLU A 215 -13.04 -5.32 -15.98
C GLU A 215 -11.78 -6.16 -16.31
N ASP A 216 -11.59 -7.27 -15.60
CA ASP A 216 -10.39 -8.12 -15.73
C ASP A 216 -10.74 -9.59 -15.43
N ASP A 217 -10.32 -10.50 -16.31
CA ASP A 217 -10.59 -11.94 -16.19
C ASP A 217 -9.69 -12.66 -15.15
N SER A 218 -8.68 -11.97 -14.61
CA SER A 218 -7.74 -12.54 -13.63
C SER A 218 -8.34 -12.73 -12.24
N PHE A 219 -9.47 -12.11 -11.93
CA PHE A 219 -10.17 -12.28 -10.66
C PHE A 219 -11.69 -12.20 -10.81
N ASN A 220 -12.40 -12.82 -9.87
CA ASN A 220 -13.87 -12.71 -9.80
C ASN A 220 -14.28 -11.55 -8.89
N VAL A 221 -15.48 -11.04 -9.09
CA VAL A 221 -16.03 -9.95 -8.28
C VAL A 221 -17.35 -10.38 -7.64
N VAL A 222 -17.48 -10.15 -6.33
CA VAL A 222 -18.66 -10.46 -5.54
C VAL A 222 -19.12 -9.22 -4.80
N ALA A 223 -20.35 -8.78 -5.06
CA ALA A 223 -21.01 -7.75 -4.28
C ALA A 223 -21.52 -8.34 -2.96
N GLY A 224 -21.21 -7.72 -1.82
CA GLY A 224 -21.73 -8.17 -0.53
C GLY A 224 -21.23 -7.36 0.66
N ASP A 225 -21.69 -7.75 1.84
CA ASP A 225 -21.27 -7.18 3.13
C ASP A 225 -20.44 -8.22 3.90
N MET A 226 -19.21 -7.85 4.26
CA MET A 226 -18.29 -8.69 5.02
C MET A 226 -18.79 -9.03 6.44
N PHE A 227 -19.67 -8.20 7.03
CA PHE A 227 -20.28 -8.48 8.32
C PHE A 227 -21.34 -9.59 8.25
N GLU A 228 -21.92 -9.80 7.06
CA GLU A 228 -22.93 -10.82 6.82
C GLU A 228 -22.28 -12.13 6.37
N LYS A 229 -21.59 -12.12 5.23
CA LYS A 229 -21.05 -13.33 4.60
C LYS A 229 -19.82 -13.04 3.75
N ILE A 230 -18.78 -13.83 3.99
CA ILE A 230 -17.58 -13.86 3.16
C ILE A 230 -17.58 -15.18 2.36
N PRO A 231 -17.35 -15.17 1.03
CA PRO A 231 -17.24 -16.37 0.21
C PRO A 231 -16.16 -17.33 0.72
N PRO A 232 -16.35 -18.66 0.61
CA PRO A 232 -15.36 -19.61 1.08
C PRO A 232 -14.09 -19.61 0.21
N ALA A 233 -12.93 -19.72 0.85
CA ALA A 233 -11.63 -19.80 0.18
C ALA A 233 -10.55 -20.45 1.05
N ASP A 234 -9.41 -20.77 0.44
CA ASP A 234 -8.23 -21.25 1.17
C ASP A 234 -7.59 -20.12 1.99
N ALA A 235 -7.62 -18.88 1.47
CA ALA A 235 -7.19 -17.71 2.22
C ALA A 235 -8.16 -16.54 2.13
N ILE A 236 -8.25 -15.79 3.24
CA ILE A 236 -8.93 -14.50 3.29
C ILE A 236 -7.86 -13.41 3.41
N PHE A 237 -7.92 -12.41 2.55
CA PHE A 237 -6.98 -11.31 2.49
C PHE A 237 -7.69 -10.02 2.90
N LEU A 238 -7.11 -9.29 3.86
CA LEU A 238 -7.62 -8.05 4.43
C LEU A 238 -6.49 -7.02 4.37
N LYS A 239 -6.60 -6.03 3.48
CA LYS A 239 -5.62 -4.95 3.38
C LYS A 239 -6.28 -3.60 3.61
N ASN A 240 -5.82 -2.82 4.59
CA ASN A 240 -6.43 -1.54 4.94
C ASN A 240 -7.93 -1.70 5.21
N VAL A 241 -8.28 -2.68 6.04
CA VAL A 241 -9.68 -2.97 6.39
C VAL A 241 -9.87 -2.82 7.88
N LEU A 242 -9.11 -3.57 8.69
CA LEU A 242 -9.37 -3.67 10.12
C LEU A 242 -8.99 -2.37 10.86
N HIS A 243 -8.13 -1.53 10.29
CA HIS A 243 -7.86 -0.20 10.84
C HIS A 243 -9.03 0.81 10.72
N ASP A 244 -10.07 0.49 9.93
CA ASP A 244 -11.27 1.33 9.79
C ASP A 244 -12.35 1.02 10.84
N TRP A 245 -12.13 0.00 11.69
CA TRP A 245 -13.15 -0.50 12.62
C TRP A 245 -12.67 -0.51 14.06
N CYS A 246 -13.63 -0.39 14.99
CA CYS A 246 -13.36 -0.62 16.41
C CYS A 246 -13.04 -2.09 16.69
N ASP A 247 -12.55 -2.38 17.89
CA ASP A 247 -12.06 -3.72 18.25
C ASP A 247 -13.20 -4.77 18.21
N GLU A 248 -14.41 -4.42 18.62
CA GLU A 248 -15.58 -5.29 18.57
C GLU A 248 -15.95 -5.67 17.14
N ASP A 249 -15.94 -4.71 16.22
CA ASP A 249 -16.25 -4.95 14.81
C ASP A 249 -15.12 -5.69 14.10
N CYS A 250 -13.85 -5.43 14.44
CA CYS A 250 -12.71 -6.23 13.99
C CYS A 250 -12.87 -7.70 14.36
N VAL A 251 -13.24 -7.98 15.62
CA VAL A 251 -13.50 -9.34 16.10
C VAL A 251 -14.66 -9.99 15.36
N ARG A 252 -15.71 -9.23 14.99
CA ARG A 252 -16.81 -9.74 14.16
C ARG A 252 -16.35 -10.08 12.75
N ILE A 253 -15.57 -9.21 12.10
CA ILE A 253 -15.02 -9.44 10.76
C ILE A 253 -14.11 -10.68 10.77
N LEU A 254 -13.19 -10.77 11.73
CA LEU A 254 -12.27 -11.91 11.86
C LEU A 254 -13.00 -13.24 12.07
N LYS A 255 -14.14 -13.25 12.79
CA LYS A 255 -15.00 -14.44 12.90
C LYS A 255 -15.59 -14.84 11.55
N ARG A 256 -16.08 -13.87 10.77
CA ARG A 256 -16.59 -14.13 9.41
C ARG A 256 -15.50 -14.69 8.50
N CYS A 257 -14.27 -14.17 8.62
CA CYS A 257 -13.12 -14.69 7.88
C CYS A 257 -12.83 -16.14 8.26
N LYS A 258 -12.83 -16.45 9.56
CA LYS A 258 -12.63 -17.81 10.08
C LYS A 258 -13.74 -18.78 9.63
N GLU A 259 -14.98 -18.32 9.56
CA GLU A 259 -16.11 -19.11 9.04
C GLU A 259 -15.99 -19.39 7.54
N ALA A 260 -15.43 -18.44 6.78
CA ALA A 260 -15.23 -18.55 5.34
C ALA A 260 -14.03 -19.44 4.97
N ILE A 261 -13.03 -19.55 5.85
CA ILE A 261 -11.92 -20.48 5.64
C ILE A 261 -12.45 -21.91 5.65
N GLU A 262 -12.21 -22.66 4.58
CA GLU A 262 -12.64 -24.04 4.47
C GLU A 262 -11.99 -24.90 5.59
N PRO A 263 -12.77 -25.46 6.54
CA PRO A 263 -12.23 -26.06 7.77
C PRO A 263 -11.53 -27.42 7.58
N ARG A 264 -11.15 -27.77 6.35
CA ARG A 264 -10.66 -29.11 5.97
C ARG A 264 -9.37 -29.14 5.17
N LYS A 265 -8.74 -27.99 4.90
CA LYS A 265 -7.45 -27.93 4.21
C LYS A 265 -6.36 -27.46 5.14
N ASP A 266 -5.25 -28.21 5.17
CA ASP A 266 -4.03 -27.78 5.82
C ASP A 266 -3.48 -26.57 5.05
N GLY A 267 -3.08 -25.51 5.77
CA GLY A 267 -2.50 -24.30 5.17
C GLY A 267 -3.46 -23.13 4.96
N SER A 268 -4.76 -23.27 5.26
CA SER A 268 -5.70 -22.14 5.17
C SER A 268 -5.39 -21.05 6.20
N LYS A 269 -5.54 -19.77 5.79
CA LYS A 269 -5.07 -18.63 6.59
C LYS A 269 -5.86 -17.34 6.34
N VAL A 270 -5.88 -16.46 7.34
CA VAL A 270 -6.26 -15.06 7.17
C VAL A 270 -4.96 -14.26 7.06
N ILE A 271 -4.84 -13.44 6.02
CA ILE A 271 -3.68 -12.57 5.78
C ILE A 271 -4.14 -11.14 6.01
N VAL A 272 -3.55 -10.48 6.99
CA VAL A 272 -3.82 -9.07 7.30
C VAL A 272 -2.62 -8.22 6.90
N VAL A 273 -2.90 -7.14 6.17
CA VAL A 273 -1.91 -6.16 5.73
C VAL A 273 -2.39 -4.79 6.18
N ASP A 274 -1.94 -4.39 7.36
CA ASP A 274 -2.23 -3.10 7.99
C ASP A 274 -0.95 -2.53 8.64
N ILE A 275 -1.02 -1.29 9.12
CA ILE A 275 0.07 -0.69 9.87
C ILE A 275 0.14 -1.35 11.25
N ILE A 276 1.35 -1.67 11.68
CA ILE A 276 1.62 -2.06 13.07
C ILE A 276 2.30 -0.90 13.76
N GLN A 277 1.65 -0.39 14.81
CA GLN A 277 2.22 0.62 15.69
C GLN A 277 3.39 -0.01 16.47
N ASP A 278 4.61 0.22 15.98
CA ASP A 278 5.83 -0.26 16.63
C ASP A 278 6.59 0.92 17.26
N PHE A 279 6.39 1.08 18.57
CA PHE A 279 7.03 2.12 19.37
C PHE A 279 8.54 1.91 19.55
N GLU A 280 9.05 0.71 19.26
CA GLU A 280 10.47 0.36 19.36
C GLU A 280 11.18 0.37 18.00
N ASN A 281 10.48 0.79 16.94
CA ASN A 281 11.04 0.86 15.60
C ASN A 281 12.21 1.86 15.54
N ASN A 282 13.35 1.40 15.02
CA ASN A 282 14.55 2.22 14.84
C ASN A 282 14.49 3.16 13.62
N ASN A 283 13.35 3.21 12.91
CA ASN A 283 13.10 4.13 11.81
C ASN A 283 12.10 5.23 12.23
N PRO A 284 12.59 6.43 12.63
CA PRO A 284 11.72 7.51 13.12
C PRO A 284 10.63 7.95 12.13
N LYS A 285 10.92 7.94 10.82
CA LYS A 285 9.94 8.34 9.79
C LYS A 285 8.79 7.33 9.67
N ALA A 286 9.10 6.03 9.79
CA ALA A 286 8.08 4.99 9.77
C ALA A 286 7.20 5.08 11.04
N THR A 287 7.81 5.32 12.20
CA THR A 287 7.09 5.55 13.45
C THR A 287 6.16 6.75 13.37
N GLU A 288 6.65 7.89 12.87
CA GLU A 288 5.85 9.10 12.65
C GLU A 288 4.70 8.84 11.69
N THR A 289 4.94 8.13 10.58
CA THR A 289 3.89 7.75 9.62
C THR A 289 2.78 6.94 10.30
N GLY A 290 3.13 5.98 11.16
CA GLY A 290 2.15 5.21 11.92
C GLY A 290 1.25 6.08 12.79
N PHE A 291 1.82 7.05 13.52
CA PHE A 291 1.03 8.02 14.30
C PHE A 291 0.15 8.92 13.44
N LEU A 292 0.63 9.35 12.27
CA LEU A 292 -0.18 10.16 11.35
C LEU A 292 -1.39 9.37 10.82
N PHE A 293 -1.21 8.08 10.50
CA PHE A 293 -2.31 7.20 10.11
C PHE A 293 -3.27 6.91 11.27
N ASP A 294 -2.77 6.75 12.49
CA ASP A 294 -3.62 6.55 13.68
C ASP A 294 -4.56 7.74 13.90
N ILE A 295 -4.04 8.97 13.84
CA ILE A 295 -4.85 10.19 13.92
C ILE A 295 -5.84 10.29 12.75
N LEU A 296 -5.43 9.88 11.54
CA LEU A 296 -6.32 9.84 10.39
C LEU A 296 -7.48 8.85 10.58
N MET A 297 -7.21 7.64 11.11
CA MET A 297 -8.23 6.62 11.38
C MET A 297 -9.18 7.06 12.50
N MET A 298 -8.65 7.74 13.52
CA MET A 298 -9.47 8.38 14.56
C MET A 298 -10.43 9.40 13.94
N CYS A 299 -9.95 10.25 13.04
CA CYS A 299 -10.77 11.30 12.42
C CYS A 299 -11.84 10.74 11.47
N CYS A 300 -11.45 9.83 10.59
CA CYS A 300 -12.35 9.29 9.56
C CYS A 300 -13.37 8.32 10.18
N HIS A 301 -12.89 7.39 11.01
CA HIS A 301 -13.65 6.21 11.40
C HIS A 301 -13.93 6.11 12.90
N GLY A 302 -13.27 6.91 13.73
CA GLY A 302 -13.23 6.66 15.18
C GLY A 302 -12.52 5.34 15.51
N ALA A 303 -11.62 4.91 14.62
CA ALA A 303 -10.84 3.68 14.72
C ALA A 303 -9.37 4.01 15.03
N LYS A 304 -8.47 3.02 14.92
CA LYS A 304 -7.06 3.15 15.32
C LYS A 304 -6.13 2.24 14.54
N GLU A 305 -4.87 2.64 14.46
CA GLU A 305 -3.77 1.73 14.19
C GLU A 305 -3.42 0.95 15.46
N ARG A 306 -2.97 -0.30 15.30
CA ARG A 306 -2.80 -1.23 16.43
C ARG A 306 -1.36 -1.66 16.60
N ASN A 307 -0.93 -1.78 17.84
CA ASN A 307 0.36 -2.40 18.16
C ASN A 307 0.27 -3.94 18.10
N LYS A 308 1.43 -4.60 18.22
CA LYS A 308 1.52 -6.08 18.14
C LYS A 308 0.65 -6.80 19.18
N GLN A 309 0.54 -6.26 20.39
CA GLN A 309 -0.27 -6.87 21.45
C GLN A 309 -1.77 -6.71 21.18
N GLU A 310 -2.21 -5.53 20.73
CA GLU A 310 -3.61 -5.31 20.36
C GLU A 310 -4.04 -6.19 19.19
N TRP A 311 -3.19 -6.35 18.17
CA TRP A 311 -3.43 -7.31 17.08
C TRP A 311 -3.59 -8.75 17.59
N HIS A 312 -2.71 -9.17 18.50
CA HIS A 312 -2.78 -10.48 19.12
C HIS A 312 -4.09 -10.67 19.91
N ASP A 313 -4.52 -9.66 20.66
CA ASP A 313 -5.74 -9.72 21.46
C ASP A 313 -7.01 -9.77 20.60
N LEU A 314 -7.06 -9.04 19.48
CA LEU A 314 -8.14 -9.15 18.49
C LEU A 314 -8.26 -10.57 17.93
N ILE A 315 -7.12 -11.16 17.55
CA ILE A 315 -7.04 -12.51 17.01
C ILE A 315 -7.54 -13.53 18.05
N LEU A 316 -7.09 -13.42 19.30
CA LEU A 316 -7.57 -14.27 20.39
C LEU A 316 -9.07 -14.09 20.66
N GLY A 317 -9.58 -12.86 20.59
CA GLY A 317 -11.02 -12.57 20.75
C GLY A 317 -11.89 -13.25 19.68
N ALA A 318 -11.39 -13.32 18.45
CA ALA A 318 -12.05 -14.06 17.37
C ALA A 318 -12.06 -15.59 17.63
N ASP A 319 -11.02 -16.13 18.27
CA ASP A 319 -10.88 -17.56 18.57
C ASP A 319 -11.71 -18.06 19.76
N GLN A 320 -11.84 -17.27 20.82
CA GLN A 320 -12.41 -17.73 22.10
C GLN A 320 -13.93 -17.94 22.10
N THR A 321 -14.65 -17.40 21.13
CA THR A 321 -16.13 -17.39 21.14
C THR A 321 -16.78 -18.53 20.36
N THR A 322 -16.00 -19.37 19.66
CA THR A 322 -16.55 -20.57 19.03
C THR A 322 -16.69 -21.68 20.06
N GLY A 323 -17.85 -21.77 20.72
CA GLY A 323 -18.19 -22.72 21.80
C GLY A 323 -18.20 -24.22 21.42
N ARG A 324 -17.37 -24.67 20.48
CA ARG A 324 -17.18 -26.10 20.21
C ARG A 324 -16.10 -26.65 21.14
N ARG A 325 -16.50 -27.66 21.95
CA ARG A 325 -15.64 -28.55 22.74
C ARG A 325 -14.25 -28.68 22.12
N LYS A 326 -13.21 -28.51 22.96
CA LYS A 326 -11.79 -28.78 22.70
C LYS A 326 -11.58 -30.07 21.90
N SER A 327 -11.75 -30.01 20.59
CA SER A 327 -11.18 -30.97 19.65
C SER A 327 -9.73 -30.60 19.53
N ARG A 328 -8.86 -31.59 19.64
CA ARG A 328 -7.39 -31.49 19.69
C ARG A 328 -6.75 -31.04 18.36
N ARG A 329 -7.47 -30.26 17.55
CA ARG A 329 -6.99 -29.56 16.36
C ARG A 329 -7.33 -28.08 16.54
N GLN A 330 -6.45 -27.36 17.23
CA GLN A 330 -6.49 -25.91 17.26
C GLN A 330 -6.35 -25.42 15.82
N SER A 331 -7.38 -24.76 15.30
CA SER A 331 -7.24 -23.84 14.17
C SER A 331 -6.27 -22.76 14.63
N GLN A 332 -5.01 -22.88 14.24
CA GLN A 332 -3.96 -21.96 14.64
C GLN A 332 -4.11 -20.70 13.79
N ILE A 333 -4.42 -19.56 14.40
CA ILE A 333 -4.17 -18.27 13.78
C ILE A 333 -2.71 -17.94 14.12
N ILE A 334 -1.86 -17.88 13.10
CA ILE A 334 -0.41 -17.89 13.26
C ILE A 334 0.15 -16.54 12.72
N ILE A 335 1.07 -15.86 13.43
CA ILE A 335 1.66 -14.51 13.09
C ILE A 335 3.22 -14.46 12.98
N PRO A 336 3.87 -14.06 11.85
CA PRO A 336 5.07 -13.26 11.84
C PRO A 336 4.69 -11.87 11.36
N VAL A 337 5.44 -10.91 11.86
CA VAL A 337 5.44 -9.54 11.37
C VAL A 337 6.57 -9.47 10.34
N ALA A 338 6.21 -9.39 9.07
CA ALA A 338 7.18 -9.04 8.03
C ALA A 338 7.30 -7.52 7.95
N GLU A 339 8.36 -6.95 8.54
CA GLU A 339 8.68 -5.53 8.42
C GLU A 339 9.07 -5.22 6.97
N THR A 340 8.18 -4.57 6.21
CA THR A 340 8.56 -3.96 4.93
C THR A 340 9.21 -2.59 5.16
N PRO A 341 10.05 -2.09 4.24
CA PRO A 341 10.65 -0.75 4.34
C PRO A 341 9.63 0.40 4.38
N VAL A 342 8.35 0.13 4.06
CA VAL A 342 7.29 1.13 3.89
C VAL A 342 6.20 0.90 4.93
N ALA A 343 6.50 1.00 6.24
CA ALA A 343 5.53 0.98 7.36
C ALA A 343 4.38 -0.06 7.34
N VAL A 344 4.42 -1.06 6.46
CA VAL A 344 3.40 -2.08 6.28
C VAL A 344 3.97 -3.37 6.81
N SER A 345 3.27 -3.96 7.76
CA SER A 345 3.62 -5.25 8.30
C SER A 345 2.59 -6.28 7.84
N ILE A 346 3.08 -7.34 7.20
CA ILE A 346 2.22 -8.45 6.80
C ILE A 346 2.13 -9.43 7.97
N VAL A 347 0.92 -9.81 8.34
CA VAL A 347 0.62 -10.83 9.36
C VAL A 347 0.25 -12.14 8.64
N ALA A 348 1.17 -13.12 8.59
CA ALA A 348 0.92 -14.46 8.00
C ALA A 348 1.91 -15.57 8.45
N ASP A 349 1.58 -16.51 9.35
CA ASP A 349 2.58 -17.50 9.87
C ASP A 349 2.35 -18.95 9.50
N THR A 350 3.44 -19.69 9.66
CA THR A 350 3.63 -21.12 9.47
C THR A 350 4.42 -21.66 10.67
N PHE A 351 3.80 -22.46 11.54
CA PHE A 351 4.54 -23.18 12.58
C PHE A 351 4.75 -24.66 12.19
N LEU A 352 6.01 -25.05 11.97
CA LEU A 352 6.47 -26.43 11.97
C LEU A 352 6.69 -26.88 13.43
N MET A 353 5.91 -27.86 13.91
CA MET A 353 6.27 -28.60 15.14
C MET A 353 7.01 -29.90 14.78
N THR A 354 8.30 -29.95 15.09
CA THR A 354 9.03 -31.22 15.28
C THR A 354 8.49 -31.94 16.51
N ALA A 355 7.86 -33.09 16.29
CA ALA A 355 7.39 -33.97 17.35
C ALA A 355 8.57 -34.68 18.04
N GLN A 356 8.88 -34.34 19.29
CA GLN A 356 9.55 -35.27 20.19
C GLN A 356 8.51 -36.21 20.80
N ARG A 357 8.45 -37.44 20.27
CA ARG A 357 7.75 -38.57 20.88
C ARG A 357 8.34 -38.83 22.27
N LYS A 358 7.50 -38.75 23.30
CA LYS A 358 7.72 -39.44 24.57
C LYS A 358 7.75 -40.95 24.30
N GLN A 359 8.90 -41.58 24.44
CA GLN A 359 8.97 -42.94 24.96
C GLN A 359 9.40 -42.83 26.41
N GLY A 360 8.50 -43.22 27.32
CA GLY A 360 8.88 -43.46 28.70
C GLY A 360 9.53 -44.83 28.79
N VAL A 361 10.75 -44.89 29.31
CA VAL A 361 11.26 -46.02 30.09
C VAL A 361 12.09 -45.43 31.23
N THR A 362 11.74 -45.89 32.43
CA THR A 362 12.35 -45.69 33.74
C THR A 362 13.87 -45.90 33.77
N ASN A 363 14.62 -45.00 34.41
CA ASN A 363 15.61 -45.38 35.45
C ASN A 363 16.22 -44.16 36.17
N THR A 364 15.88 -44.07 37.46
CA THR A 364 16.77 -43.95 38.64
C THR A 364 18.09 -43.14 38.56
N LYS A 365 18.17 -42.12 39.44
CA LYS A 365 19.35 -41.60 40.18
C LYS A 365 20.74 -41.64 39.48
N ALA A 366 21.32 -40.46 39.22
CA ALA A 366 22.71 -40.12 39.60
C ALA A 366 23.07 -38.67 39.22
N ASN A 367 23.77 -38.01 40.16
CA ASN A 367 24.64 -36.83 40.04
C ASN A 367 23.96 -35.49 39.67
N GLN A 368 23.84 -34.47 40.55
CA GLN A 368 24.83 -33.95 41.51
C GLN A 368 26.24 -33.91 40.92
N GLU A 369 26.53 -32.84 40.18
CA GLU A 369 27.81 -32.13 40.24
C GLU A 369 27.75 -30.84 39.39
N HIS A 370 28.33 -29.78 39.95
CA HIS A 370 28.65 -28.48 39.34
C HIS A 370 27.58 -27.38 39.25
N GLU A 371 27.24 -26.84 40.44
CA GLU A 371 27.27 -25.39 40.63
C GLU A 371 28.73 -24.89 40.71
N ASN A 372 28.91 -23.61 40.38
CA ASN A 372 30.14 -22.80 40.39
C ASN A 372 31.09 -22.95 39.19
N GLN A 373 30.85 -22.13 38.16
CA GLN A 373 31.83 -21.13 37.76
C GLN A 373 31.18 -19.89 37.11
N ASN A 374 31.68 -18.75 37.57
CA ASN A 374 31.22 -17.39 37.37
C ASN A 374 31.27 -16.89 35.90
N ARG A 375 30.25 -16.10 35.55
CA ARG A 375 30.37 -14.68 35.14
C ARG A 375 31.41 -14.37 34.05
N THR A 376 30.98 -14.26 32.79
CA THR A 376 31.37 -13.22 31.79
C THR A 376 30.77 -13.54 30.41
N GLY A 377 30.38 -12.50 29.66
CA GLY A 377 30.29 -12.58 28.20
C GLY A 377 28.89 -12.63 27.54
N LYS A 378 28.20 -11.49 27.50
CA LYS A 378 27.24 -11.18 26.42
C LYS A 378 28.00 -11.18 25.09
N THR A 379 27.65 -12.07 24.15
CA THR A 379 27.75 -11.86 22.68
C THR A 379 27.39 -13.17 21.94
N SER A 380 26.13 -13.35 21.51
CA SER A 380 25.82 -14.33 20.45
C SER A 380 24.46 -14.18 19.74
N THR A 381 23.75 -13.04 19.84
CA THR A 381 22.48 -12.83 19.10
C THR A 381 22.57 -11.83 17.94
N ASN A 382 23.71 -11.14 17.77
CA ASN A 382 23.85 -10.11 16.72
C ASN A 382 24.47 -10.60 15.39
N LYS A 383 25.04 -11.83 15.34
CA LYS A 383 25.69 -12.36 14.13
C LYS A 383 24.72 -12.97 13.11
N ASN A 384 23.50 -13.33 13.50
CA ASN A 384 22.52 -13.91 12.57
C ASN A 384 21.61 -12.86 11.91
N LYS A 385 21.35 -11.71 12.55
CA LYS A 385 20.61 -10.60 11.93
C LYS A 385 21.44 -9.87 10.86
N GLN A 386 22.74 -9.74 11.07
CA GLN A 386 23.64 -9.07 10.14
C GLN A 386 23.91 -9.90 8.88
N LYS A 387 23.96 -11.25 8.99
CA LYS A 387 24.14 -12.15 7.85
C LYS A 387 22.94 -12.19 6.90
N ALA A 388 21.71 -12.06 7.40
CA ALA A 388 20.52 -12.01 6.54
C ALA A 388 20.45 -10.70 5.74
N HIS A 389 20.84 -9.58 6.35
CA HIS A 389 20.91 -8.27 5.70
C HIS A 389 22.04 -8.20 4.65
N GLU A 390 23.21 -8.78 4.94
CA GLU A 390 24.34 -8.85 4.00
C GLU A 390 24.06 -9.79 2.80
N TRP A 391 23.25 -10.84 2.98
CA TRP A 391 22.86 -11.75 1.89
C TRP A 391 21.92 -11.07 0.86
N CYS A 392 20.95 -10.27 1.32
CA CYS A 392 20.08 -9.48 0.43
C CYS A 392 20.89 -8.44 -0.39
N ILE A 393 21.84 -7.75 0.23
CA ILE A 393 22.69 -6.76 -0.45
C ILE A 393 23.65 -7.43 -1.44
N SER A 394 24.22 -8.60 -1.12
CA SER A 394 25.14 -9.29 -2.03
C SER A 394 24.43 -9.87 -3.26
N THR A 395 23.18 -10.32 -3.12
CA THR A 395 22.35 -10.86 -4.22
C THR A 395 21.91 -9.77 -5.20
N LEU A 396 21.67 -8.55 -4.70
CA LEU A 396 21.38 -7.38 -5.55
C LEU A 396 22.62 -6.87 -6.31
N ASN A 397 23.82 -6.95 -5.69
CA ASN A 397 25.06 -6.52 -6.35
C ASN A 397 25.61 -7.55 -7.35
N THR A 398 25.44 -8.85 -7.12
CA THR A 398 25.90 -9.89 -8.07
C THR A 398 25.08 -9.93 -9.37
N LYS A 399 23.80 -9.53 -9.35
CA LYS A 399 23.02 -9.31 -10.58
C LYS A 399 23.43 -8.05 -11.35
N ARG A 400 24.04 -7.06 -10.69
CA ARG A 400 24.53 -5.82 -11.32
C ARG A 400 25.90 -5.97 -11.99
N GLN A 401 26.72 -6.93 -11.56
CA GLN A 401 28.04 -7.20 -12.16
C GLN A 401 28.05 -8.30 -13.25
N ARG A 402 26.96 -9.06 -13.44
CA ARG A 402 26.86 -10.04 -14.54
C ARG A 402 26.31 -9.47 -15.86
N GLY A 403 26.17 -8.14 -15.97
CA GLY A 403 25.70 -7.44 -17.17
C GLY A 403 26.75 -6.61 -17.89
N ALA A 404 28.05 -6.73 -17.58
CA ALA A 404 29.09 -5.92 -18.20
C ALA A 404 30.35 -6.75 -18.55
N SER A 405 30.79 -6.60 -19.82
CA SER A 405 32.01 -7.11 -20.46
C SER A 405 31.91 -8.55 -21.00
N THR A 406 32.23 -8.91 -22.25
CA THR A 406 32.94 -8.27 -23.37
C THR A 406 32.54 -8.92 -24.72
N SER A 407 32.53 -8.16 -25.83
CA SER A 407 33.40 -8.44 -26.99
C SER A 407 33.33 -7.30 -28.02
N ASN A 408 34.51 -6.74 -28.29
CA ASN A 408 34.80 -5.83 -29.40
C ASN A 408 34.92 -6.64 -30.71
N GLY A 409 34.48 -6.07 -31.83
CA GLY A 409 34.73 -6.59 -33.17
C GLY A 409 34.46 -5.54 -34.24
N THR A 410 35.53 -4.90 -34.70
CA THR A 410 35.55 -3.85 -35.72
C THR A 410 35.38 -4.39 -37.14
N GLY A 411 34.55 -3.70 -37.93
CA GLY A 411 34.80 -3.37 -39.34
C GLY A 411 34.74 -4.46 -40.42
N LYS A 412 33.75 -4.35 -41.32
CA LYS A 412 33.98 -4.30 -42.79
C LYS A 412 32.73 -3.86 -43.55
N VAL A 413 33.00 -3.25 -44.70
CA VAL A 413 32.15 -2.35 -45.49
C VAL A 413 31.78 -2.97 -46.84
N ARG A 414 30.58 -2.60 -47.37
CA ARG A 414 30.07 -2.59 -48.78
C ARG A 414 29.52 -3.90 -49.41
N PRO A 415 28.71 -3.83 -50.51
CA PRO A 415 27.70 -2.83 -50.93
C PRO A 415 26.39 -3.40 -51.57
N LYS A 416 25.36 -2.51 -51.69
CA LYS A 416 24.28 -2.33 -52.71
C LYS A 416 23.82 -3.54 -53.57
N LYS A 417 22.50 -3.76 -53.79
CA LYS A 417 21.63 -3.06 -54.78
C LYS A 417 20.15 -3.55 -54.75
N PRO A 418 19.20 -2.93 -55.49
CA PRO A 418 17.83 -2.60 -55.06
C PRO A 418 16.70 -3.30 -55.84
N VAL A 419 15.43 -3.12 -55.42
CA VAL A 419 14.27 -3.05 -56.34
C VAL A 419 13.22 -2.03 -55.83
N THR A 420 12.69 -1.30 -56.79
CA THR A 420 11.81 -0.10 -56.79
C THR A 420 10.32 -0.34 -56.49
N PRO A 421 9.53 0.74 -56.29
CA PRO A 421 8.13 0.72 -55.85
C PRO A 421 7.13 0.78 -57.01
N GLN A 422 5.87 0.45 -56.73
CA GLN A 422 4.75 0.74 -57.62
C GLN A 422 3.69 1.63 -56.94
N SER A 423 3.09 2.45 -57.79
CA SER A 423 2.45 3.72 -57.53
C SER A 423 0.96 3.70 -57.90
N HIS A 424 0.23 4.66 -57.31
CA HIS A 424 -0.86 5.45 -57.92
C HIS A 424 -2.27 4.86 -58.12
N ARG A 425 -3.27 5.44 -57.44
CA ARG A 425 -4.30 6.41 -57.94
C ARG A 425 -5.46 6.45 -56.91
N ASN A 426 -5.75 7.56 -56.24
CA ASN A 426 -6.52 8.75 -56.65
C ASN A 426 -7.89 8.44 -57.27
N THR A 427 -8.97 8.76 -56.54
CA THR A 427 -10.16 9.50 -57.05
C THR A 427 -10.99 10.08 -55.90
N GLN A 428 -11.19 11.39 -55.96
CA GLN A 428 -12.13 12.19 -55.17
C GLN A 428 -13.56 12.14 -55.74
N HIS A 429 -14.49 12.64 -54.91
CA HIS A 429 -15.80 13.26 -55.21
C HIS A 429 -17.04 12.38 -55.38
N LYS A 430 -18.02 12.54 -54.47
CA LYS A 430 -19.08 13.54 -54.61
C LYS A 430 -19.93 13.69 -53.33
N ALA A 431 -20.17 14.95 -52.97
CA ALA A 431 -21.16 15.39 -52.00
C ALA A 431 -22.59 15.25 -52.53
N LYS A 432 -23.56 15.08 -51.62
CA LYS A 432 -24.93 15.55 -51.76
C LYS A 432 -25.51 15.85 -50.38
N GLU A 433 -25.78 17.14 -50.16
CA GLU A 433 -26.73 17.64 -49.15
C GLU A 433 -28.14 17.07 -49.40
N ILE A 434 -28.99 17.02 -48.37
CA ILE A 434 -30.27 17.75 -48.30
C ILE A 434 -31.04 17.42 -47.00
N SER A 435 -31.51 18.52 -46.39
CA SER A 435 -32.69 18.73 -45.52
C SER A 435 -32.82 18.13 -44.11
N LYS A 436 -32.82 19.04 -43.12
CA LYS A 436 -33.72 19.02 -41.94
C LYS A 436 -35.19 19.15 -42.35
N PRO A 437 -36.14 18.82 -41.46
CA PRO A 437 -36.91 19.91 -40.86
C PRO A 437 -37.08 19.81 -39.33
N ALA A 438 -37.56 20.93 -38.76
CA ALA A 438 -37.84 21.17 -37.36
C ALA A 438 -39.35 21.09 -37.04
N ASN A 439 -39.65 21.24 -35.74
CA ASN A 439 -40.94 21.35 -35.02
C ASN A 439 -41.55 19.98 -34.65
N GLN A 440 -41.85 19.68 -33.38
CA GLN A 440 -42.47 20.48 -32.30
C GLN A 440 -41.82 20.29 -30.93
#